data_AF-G7L7K8-F1
#
_entry.id   AF-G7L7K8-F1
#
_cell.length_a   1.000
_cell.length_b   1.000
_cell.length_c   1.000
_cell.angle_alpha   90.00
_cell.angle_beta   90.00
_cell.angle_gamma   90.00
#
_symmetry.space_group_name_H-M   'P 1'
#
loop_
_entity.id
_entity.type
_entity.pdbx_description
1 polymer ?
#
loop_
_entity_poly.entity_id
_entity_poly.type
_entity_poly.pdbx_seq_one_letter_code
_entity_poly.pdbx_strand_id
1 'polypeptide(L)'
;MNNFSRLDPDIIQTYILPRLDGAALMALSCVCSDLRHLICNNEELWRNICTSMWPCLLHPTVSHIITTFPGGYRSFFSDAFPSIHHYNQSHCLYRPINKLIHAIDISLHGEPKPLFTKIRVQPMNKFTIYSNGKIFLRDYSSLETQIPVKKERWDRTEYLHENLRLSWVVIDTIQNRAAGLFHSSCKPLWVNQMLTKIEVGYSTMMLGQKWQVNVTCRWKGGGDRLYVRIVVFGIEHMTGELGRQAGINLVNAIQNGERIIFD
;
A
#
# COMPACT_ATOMS: atom_id res chain seq x y z
N MET A 1 21.82 13.89 28.56
CA MET A 1 20.67 14.53 29.24
C MET A 1 19.44 14.35 28.35
N ASN A 2 18.36 13.74 28.86
CA ASN A 2 17.13 13.56 28.09
C ASN A 2 16.31 14.86 28.13
N ASN A 3 16.42 15.70 27.09
CA ASN A 3 15.66 16.96 27.06
C ASN A 3 14.13 16.72 27.00
N PHE A 4 13.68 15.55 26.55
CA PHE A 4 12.25 15.21 26.52
C PHE A 4 11.64 15.02 27.91
N SER A 5 12.41 14.56 28.90
CA SER A 5 11.90 14.39 30.26
C SER A 5 11.63 15.72 30.99
N ARG A 6 11.97 16.86 30.36
CA ARG A 6 11.68 18.21 30.86
C ARG A 6 10.44 18.84 30.21
N LEU A 7 9.91 18.21 29.17
CA LEU A 7 8.71 18.68 28.47
C LEU A 7 7.47 18.04 29.10
N ASP A 8 6.38 18.79 29.09
CA ASP A 8 5.07 18.26 29.46
C ASP A 8 4.67 17.14 28.46
N PRO A 9 4.18 15.97 28.93
CA PRO A 9 3.70 14.90 28.07
C PRO A 9 2.70 15.35 27.00
N ASP A 10 1.86 16.36 27.29
CA ASP A 10 0.89 16.90 26.35
C ASP A 10 1.59 17.63 25.19
N ILE A 11 2.69 18.34 25.46
CA ILE A 11 3.47 18.99 24.41
C ILE A 11 4.03 17.94 23.45
N ILE A 12 4.54 16.84 24.00
CA ILE A 12 5.11 15.74 23.23
C ILE A 12 4.02 15.09 22.37
N GLN A 13 2.87 14.75 22.97
CA GLN A 13 1.77 14.06 22.27
C GLN A 13 1.08 14.91 21.22
N THR A 14 0.82 16.19 21.51
CA THR A 14 0.01 17.05 20.65
C THR A 14 0.82 17.74 19.56
N TYR A 15 2.07 18.12 19.83
CA TYR A 15 2.84 18.98 18.92
C TYR A 15 4.07 18.32 18.31
N ILE A 16 4.68 17.35 18.99
CA ILE A 16 5.91 16.70 18.52
C ILE A 16 5.58 15.43 17.74
N LEU A 17 4.95 14.43 18.39
CA LEU A 17 4.71 13.13 17.76
C LEU A 17 3.94 13.20 16.44
N PRO A 18 2.88 14.01 16.29
CA PRO A 18 2.11 14.04 15.04
C PRO A 18 2.89 14.61 13.84
N ARG A 19 4.08 15.20 14.06
CA ARG A 19 4.94 15.73 13.01
C ARG A 19 6.01 14.73 12.54
N LEU A 20 6.13 13.60 13.21
CA LEU A 20 7.09 12.56 12.88
C LEU A 20 6.44 11.50 11.98
N ASP A 21 7.20 10.97 11.03
CA ASP A 21 6.76 9.81 10.27
C ASP A 21 6.84 8.53 11.12
N GLY A 22 6.24 7.44 10.62
CA GLY A 22 6.18 6.19 11.37
C GLY A 22 7.57 5.58 11.65
N ALA A 23 8.55 5.78 10.77
CA ALA A 23 9.92 5.29 10.97
C ALA A 23 10.61 6.04 12.12
N ALA A 24 10.52 7.37 12.12
CA ALA A 24 11.03 8.23 13.18
C ALA A 24 10.35 7.94 14.53
N LEU A 25 9.04 7.66 14.53
CA LEU A 25 8.31 7.25 15.74
C LEU A 25 8.77 5.91 16.28
N MET A 26 8.98 4.91 15.40
CA MET A 26 9.55 3.62 15.82
C MET A 26 10.96 3.81 16.41
N ALA A 27 11.81 4.62 15.77
CA ALA A 27 13.14 4.94 16.30
C ALA A 27 13.08 5.66 17.65
N LEU A 28 12.18 6.65 17.80
CA LEU A 28 11.99 7.39 19.05
C LEU A 28 11.47 6.49 20.18
N SER A 29 10.64 5.48 19.85
CA SER A 29 10.15 4.49 20.81
C SER A 29 11.26 3.63 21.42
N CYS A 30 12.43 3.54 20.78
CA CYS A 30 13.58 2.80 21.28
C CYS A 30 14.45 3.62 22.25
N VAL A 31 14.22 4.93 22.38
CA VAL A 31 15.07 5.82 23.19
C VAL A 31 14.88 5.63 24.68
N CYS A 32 13.63 5.50 25.16
CA CYS A 32 13.32 5.21 26.57
C CYS A 32 11.94 4.58 26.74
N SER A 33 11.67 4.02 27.93
CA SER A 33 10.39 3.39 28.27
C SER A 33 9.20 4.33 28.18
N ASP A 34 9.37 5.60 28.55
CA ASP A 34 8.27 6.57 28.61
C ASP A 34 7.81 6.95 27.20
N LEU A 35 8.77 7.25 26.31
CA LEU A 35 8.50 7.49 24.89
C LEU A 35 7.92 6.25 24.22
N ARG A 36 8.46 5.07 24.54
CA ARG A 36 7.89 3.81 24.06
C ARG A 36 6.42 3.66 24.45
N HIS A 37 6.08 3.90 25.71
CA HIS A 37 4.71 3.78 26.20
C HIS A 37 3.78 4.79 25.52
N LEU A 38 4.23 6.05 25.43
CA LEU A 38 3.46 7.15 24.85
C LEU A 38 3.23 6.97 23.34
N ILE A 39 4.22 6.46 22.60
CA ILE A 39 4.11 6.18 21.16
C ILE A 39 3.32 4.90 20.90
N CYS A 40 3.61 3.81 21.61
CA CYS A 40 3.03 2.50 21.30
C CYS A 40 1.54 2.40 21.63
N ASN A 41 1.04 3.20 22.58
CA ASN A 41 -0.35 3.17 23.02
C ASN A 41 -1.23 4.27 22.39
N ASN A 42 -0.67 5.07 21.47
CA ASN A 42 -1.41 6.13 20.79
C ASN A 42 -2.05 5.62 19.49
N GLU A 43 -3.20 4.96 19.60
CA GLU A 43 -3.93 4.40 18.46
C GLU A 43 -4.33 5.44 17.41
N GLU A 44 -4.66 6.66 17.82
CA GLU A 44 -5.03 7.72 16.88
C GLU A 44 -3.83 8.18 16.04
N LEU A 45 -2.67 8.33 16.66
CA LEU A 45 -1.42 8.64 15.95
C LEU A 45 -1.13 7.58 14.88
N TRP A 46 -1.15 6.29 15.25
CA TRP A 46 -0.89 5.20 14.32
C TRP A 46 -1.96 5.09 13.24
N ARG A 47 -3.24 5.27 13.58
CA ARG A 47 -4.33 5.32 12.61
C ARG A 47 -4.07 6.42 11.57
N ASN A 48 -3.73 7.63 12.02
CA ASN A 48 -3.49 8.77 11.13
C ASN A 48 -2.27 8.55 10.22
N ILE A 49 -1.19 7.95 10.75
CA ILE A 49 -0.01 7.60 9.94
C ILE A 49 -0.39 6.56 8.87
N CYS A 50 -1.06 5.49 9.27
CA CYS A 50 -1.46 4.42 8.35
C CYS A 50 -2.43 4.92 7.27
N THR A 51 -3.46 5.70 7.63
CA THR A 51 -4.43 6.22 6.66
C THR A 51 -3.85 7.32 5.77
N SER A 52 -2.83 8.04 6.24
CA SER A 52 -2.07 8.96 5.39
C SER A 52 -1.22 8.22 4.35
N MET A 53 -0.66 7.06 4.69
CA MET A 53 0.14 6.25 3.77
C MET A 53 -0.70 5.39 2.84
N TRP A 54 -1.83 4.88 3.36
CA TRP A 54 -2.76 4.00 2.66
C TRP A 54 -4.20 4.48 2.90
N PRO A 55 -4.70 5.43 2.10
CA PRO A 55 -6.06 5.95 2.22
C PRO A 55 -7.16 4.87 2.19
N CYS A 56 -6.91 3.74 1.52
CA CYS A 56 -7.80 2.58 1.48
C CYS A 56 -8.15 2.00 2.85
N LEU A 57 -7.34 2.27 3.88
CA LEU A 57 -7.60 1.83 5.25
C LEU A 57 -8.75 2.57 5.93
N LEU A 58 -9.21 3.69 5.36
CA LEU A 58 -10.45 4.36 5.77
C LEU A 58 -11.71 3.56 5.39
N HIS A 59 -11.58 2.57 4.49
CA HIS A 59 -12.70 1.73 4.11
C HIS A 59 -13.19 0.89 5.32
N PRO A 60 -14.49 0.91 5.67
CA PRO A 60 -14.99 0.28 6.90
C PRO A 60 -14.63 -1.19 7.08
N THR A 61 -14.61 -1.96 5.99
CA THR A 61 -14.20 -3.37 6.01
C THR A 61 -12.75 -3.54 6.42
N VAL A 62 -11.86 -2.66 5.98
CA VAL A 62 -10.42 -2.75 6.27
C VAL A 62 -10.13 -2.21 7.65
N SER A 63 -10.72 -1.07 8.02
CA SER A 63 -10.54 -0.50 9.35
C SER A 63 -10.98 -1.46 10.44
N HIS A 64 -12.13 -2.13 10.28
CA HIS A 64 -12.60 -3.13 11.23
C HIS A 64 -11.61 -4.30 11.39
N ILE A 65 -10.99 -4.76 10.30
CA ILE A 65 -10.02 -5.84 10.35
C ILE A 65 -8.72 -5.39 11.02
N ILE A 66 -8.25 -4.16 10.78
CA ILE A 66 -7.06 -3.66 11.48
C ILE A 66 -7.30 -3.57 12.98
N THR A 67 -8.50 -3.21 13.42
CA THR A 67 -8.83 -3.19 14.86
C THR A 67 -8.78 -4.57 15.52
N THR A 68 -8.78 -5.68 14.76
CA THR A 68 -8.60 -7.03 15.33
C THR A 68 -7.14 -7.44 15.47
N PHE A 69 -6.18 -6.61 15.03
CA PHE A 69 -4.76 -6.88 15.19
C PHE A 69 -4.34 -6.72 16.66
N PRO A 70 -3.38 -7.52 17.17
CA PRO A 70 -2.95 -7.48 18.58
C PRO A 70 -2.36 -6.12 19.04
N GLY A 71 -2.08 -5.20 18.12
CA GLY A 71 -1.71 -3.82 18.40
C GLY A 71 -2.26 -2.85 17.34
N GLY A 72 -3.46 -3.16 16.83
CA GLY A 72 -4.21 -2.27 15.94
C GLY A 72 -3.40 -1.75 14.74
N TYR A 73 -3.48 -0.43 14.54
CA TYR A 73 -2.80 0.25 13.44
C TYR A 73 -1.28 0.23 13.57
N ARG A 74 -0.74 0.20 14.79
CA ARG A 74 0.71 0.09 15.00
C ARG A 74 1.25 -1.25 14.51
N SER A 75 0.58 -2.35 14.87
CA SER A 75 0.97 -3.68 14.39
C SER A 75 0.85 -3.77 12.88
N PHE A 76 -0.24 -3.22 12.31
CA PHE A 76 -0.39 -3.12 10.86
C PHE A 76 0.77 -2.34 10.22
N PHE A 77 1.15 -1.18 10.77
CA PHE A 77 2.26 -0.38 10.25
C PHE A 77 3.56 -1.18 10.24
N SER A 78 3.91 -1.82 11.37
CA SER A 78 5.13 -2.62 11.49
C SER A 78 5.17 -3.80 10.51
N ASP A 79 4.01 -4.33 10.14
CA ASP A 79 3.87 -5.42 9.18
C ASP A 79 3.93 -4.94 7.73
N ALA A 80 3.37 -3.77 7.44
CA ALA A 80 3.23 -3.24 6.09
C ALA A 80 4.39 -2.34 5.66
N PHE A 81 5.11 -1.73 6.60
CA PHE A 81 6.24 -0.84 6.36
C PHE A 81 7.52 -1.33 7.06
N PRO A 82 8.67 -1.33 6.37
CA PRO A 82 8.84 -1.10 4.94
C PRO A 82 8.26 -2.27 4.09
N SER A 83 8.21 -2.10 2.77
CA SER A 83 7.72 -3.13 1.85
C SER A 83 8.49 -4.45 2.00
N ILE A 84 7.82 -5.57 1.69
CA ILE A 84 8.47 -6.89 1.72
C ILE A 84 9.60 -6.95 0.68
N HIS A 85 10.82 -7.27 1.13
CA HIS A 85 11.97 -7.35 0.24
C HIS A 85 12.49 -8.78 0.06
N HIS A 86 12.74 -9.49 1.16
CA HIS A 86 13.44 -10.77 1.11
C HIS A 86 12.66 -11.89 1.80
N TYR A 87 12.56 -12.98 1.05
CA TYR A 87 12.12 -14.26 1.56
C TYR A 87 13.38 -15.07 1.87
N ASN A 88 13.68 -15.22 3.16
CA ASN A 88 14.49 -16.35 3.57
C ASN A 88 13.63 -17.60 3.36
N GLN A 89 14.14 -18.54 2.56
CA GLN A 89 13.48 -19.79 2.22
C GLN A 89 13.54 -20.74 3.41
N SER A 90 12.99 -20.33 4.55
CA SER A 90 12.72 -21.21 5.67
C SER A 90 11.47 -22.02 5.31
N HIS A 91 11.61 -23.35 5.36
CA HIS A 91 10.51 -24.30 5.20
C HIS A 91 9.52 -24.16 6.36
N CYS A 92 8.69 -23.12 6.34
CA CYS A 92 7.62 -22.96 7.32
C CYS A 92 6.41 -23.80 6.89
N LEU A 93 5.82 -24.47 7.88
CA LEU A 93 4.56 -25.20 7.71
C LEU A 93 3.49 -24.22 7.22
N TYR A 94 2.96 -24.48 6.03
CA TYR A 94 1.89 -23.71 5.42
C TYR A 94 0.67 -23.72 6.36
N ARG A 95 0.43 -22.62 7.07
CA ARG A 95 -0.86 -22.39 7.72
C ARG A 95 -1.82 -21.89 6.64
N PRO A 96 -2.96 -22.56 6.44
CA PRO A 96 -3.89 -22.15 5.40
C PRO A 96 -4.44 -20.75 5.73
N ILE A 97 -3.98 -19.75 4.97
CA ILE A 97 -4.73 -18.51 4.83
C ILE A 97 -5.93 -18.86 3.96
N ASN A 98 -7.14 -18.57 4.44
CA ASN A 98 -8.35 -18.80 3.63
C ASN A 98 -8.78 -17.53 2.91
N LYS A 99 -8.32 -16.35 3.34
CA LYS A 99 -8.80 -15.06 2.84
C LYS A 99 -7.77 -13.95 2.98
N LEU A 100 -7.30 -13.45 1.84
CA LEU A 100 -6.50 -12.23 1.73
C LEU A 100 -7.38 -11.05 1.33
N ILE A 101 -7.02 -9.86 1.78
CA ILE A 101 -7.58 -8.59 1.29
C ILE A 101 -6.48 -7.82 0.58
N HIS A 102 -6.72 -7.44 -0.65
CA HIS A 102 -5.91 -6.48 -1.39
C HIS A 102 -6.56 -5.11 -1.26
N ALA A 103 -5.85 -4.15 -0.68
CA ALA A 103 -6.28 -2.77 -0.58
C ALA A 103 -5.31 -1.91 -1.40
N ILE A 104 -5.86 -1.21 -2.39
CA ILE A 104 -5.09 -0.49 -3.41
C ILE A 104 -5.60 0.93 -3.48
N ASP A 105 -4.67 1.89 -3.56
CA ASP A 105 -4.96 3.27 -3.91
C ASP A 105 -4.10 3.72 -5.09
N ILE A 106 -4.71 4.53 -5.96
CA ILE A 106 -4.01 5.35 -6.94
C ILE A 106 -4.32 6.80 -6.58
N SER A 107 -3.30 7.58 -6.27
CA SER A 107 -3.43 8.97 -5.84
C SER A 107 -2.60 9.90 -6.71
N LEU A 108 -2.90 11.19 -6.61
CA LEU A 108 -2.04 12.25 -7.12
C LEU A 108 -1.28 12.86 -5.94
N HIS A 109 0.00 13.11 -6.12
CA HIS A 109 0.83 13.77 -5.13
C HIS A 109 0.24 15.15 -4.80
N GLY A 110 0.11 15.45 -3.50
CA GLY A 110 -0.50 16.68 -3.00
C GLY A 110 -2.02 16.65 -2.90
N GLU A 111 -2.70 15.66 -3.47
CA GLU A 111 -4.16 15.54 -3.35
C GLU A 111 -4.57 14.76 -2.08
N PRO A 112 -5.59 15.23 -1.34
CA PRO A 112 -5.98 14.63 -0.07
C PRO A 112 -6.75 13.31 -0.24
N LYS A 113 -7.28 13.03 -1.44
CA LYS A 113 -8.08 11.83 -1.73
C LYS A 113 -7.52 11.09 -2.94
N PRO A 114 -7.51 9.75 -2.91
CA PRO A 114 -7.08 8.97 -4.07
C PRO A 114 -8.07 9.11 -5.24
N LEU A 115 -7.53 9.04 -6.47
CA LEU A 115 -8.30 8.93 -7.72
C LEU A 115 -9.07 7.61 -7.81
N PHE A 116 -8.57 6.59 -7.12
CA PHE A 116 -9.13 5.26 -7.13
C PHE A 116 -8.72 4.53 -5.86
N THR A 117 -9.71 3.93 -5.20
CA THR A 117 -9.50 3.00 -4.10
C THR A 117 -10.21 1.70 -4.44
N LYS A 118 -9.54 0.57 -4.24
CA LYS A 118 -10.17 -0.74 -4.36
C LYS A 118 -9.81 -1.65 -3.21
N ILE A 119 -10.84 -2.20 -2.59
CA ILE A 119 -10.76 -3.32 -1.67
C ILE A 119 -11.23 -4.57 -2.38
N ARG A 120 -10.38 -5.59 -2.42
CA ARG A 120 -10.74 -6.90 -2.98
C ARG A 120 -10.42 -8.00 -2.00
N VAL A 121 -11.44 -8.81 -1.70
CA VAL A 121 -11.29 -10.05 -0.97
C VAL A 121 -10.93 -11.16 -1.94
N GLN A 122 -9.84 -11.87 -1.67
CA GLN A 122 -9.40 -13.03 -2.43
C GLN A 122 -9.38 -14.27 -1.54
N PRO A 123 -10.30 -15.24 -1.77
CA PRO A 123 -10.27 -16.51 -1.07
C PRO A 123 -9.19 -17.42 -1.65
N MET A 124 -8.47 -18.12 -0.78
CA MET A 124 -7.27 -18.88 -1.17
C MET A 124 -7.59 -20.13 -1.98
N ASN A 125 -8.75 -20.75 -1.74
CA ASN A 125 -9.23 -21.90 -2.51
C ASN A 125 -9.55 -21.55 -3.97
N LYS A 126 -9.70 -20.25 -4.30
CA LYS A 126 -9.86 -19.74 -5.66
C LYS A 126 -8.57 -19.10 -6.19
N PHE A 127 -7.42 -19.66 -5.82
CA PHE A 127 -6.13 -19.37 -6.46
C PHE A 127 -6.09 -19.75 -7.96
N THR A 128 -7.20 -20.18 -8.54
CA THR A 128 -7.44 -20.29 -9.98
C THR A 128 -7.38 -18.94 -10.73
N ILE A 129 -7.29 -17.80 -10.04
CA ILE A 129 -7.10 -16.46 -10.65
C ILE A 129 -5.67 -16.28 -11.23
N TYR A 130 -4.74 -17.21 -10.96
CA TYR A 130 -3.38 -17.21 -11.54
C TYR A 130 -3.30 -17.87 -12.94
N SER A 131 -4.45 -18.18 -13.53
CA SER A 131 -4.53 -18.60 -14.93
C SER A 131 -4.05 -17.45 -15.83
N ASN A 132 -2.90 -17.65 -16.48
CA ASN A 132 -2.16 -16.73 -17.37
C ASN A 132 -1.24 -15.68 -16.71
N GLY A 133 -0.84 -15.87 -15.45
CA GLY A 133 0.26 -15.10 -14.84
C GLY A 133 0.00 -13.61 -14.64
N LYS A 134 -1.25 -13.18 -14.73
CA LYS A 134 -1.63 -11.84 -14.29
C LYS A 134 -2.68 -12.00 -13.21
N ILE A 135 -2.49 -11.32 -12.08
CA ILE A 135 -3.57 -11.14 -11.11
C ILE A 135 -4.56 -10.15 -11.73
N PHE A 136 -5.48 -10.64 -12.56
CA PHE A 136 -6.45 -9.79 -13.24
C PHE A 136 -7.48 -9.23 -12.23
N LEU A 137 -7.10 -8.18 -11.49
CA LEU A 137 -8.06 -7.31 -10.82
C LEU A 137 -8.49 -6.23 -11.83
N ARG A 138 -9.16 -6.63 -12.92
CA ARG A 138 -9.76 -5.65 -13.83
C ARG A 138 -10.91 -4.97 -13.08
N ASP A 139 -10.67 -3.75 -12.64
CA ASP A 139 -11.66 -2.91 -12.00
C ASP A 139 -11.79 -1.58 -12.72
N TYR A 140 -12.99 -1.02 -12.66
CA TYR A 140 -13.29 0.29 -13.22
C TYR A 140 -13.52 1.25 -12.06
N SER A 141 -12.88 2.43 -12.07
CA SER A 141 -13.28 3.45 -11.11
C SER A 141 -14.73 3.83 -11.36
N SER A 142 -15.49 4.09 -10.29
CA SER A 142 -16.77 4.77 -10.42
C SER A 142 -16.53 6.17 -11.01
N LEU A 143 -17.53 6.72 -11.70
CA LEU A 143 -17.45 8.08 -12.27
C LEU A 143 -17.35 9.17 -11.18
N GLU A 144 -17.43 8.82 -9.90
CA GLU A 144 -17.47 9.72 -8.75
C GLU A 144 -16.07 10.15 -8.26
N THR A 145 -15.01 9.44 -8.63
CA THR A 145 -13.62 9.76 -8.22
C THR A 145 -12.89 10.63 -9.24
N GLN A 146 -13.58 11.63 -9.80
CA GLN A 146 -12.96 12.59 -10.72
C GLN A 146 -12.27 13.70 -9.93
N ILE A 147 -10.95 13.84 -10.11
CA ILE A 147 -10.22 14.99 -9.58
C ILE A 147 -10.03 16.00 -10.72
N PRO A 148 -10.39 17.28 -10.53
CA PRO A 148 -10.07 18.34 -11.47
C PRO A 148 -8.55 18.53 -11.48
N VAL A 149 -7.93 18.38 -12.65
CA VAL A 149 -6.50 18.64 -12.82
C VAL A 149 -6.36 19.99 -13.50
N LYS A 150 -5.61 20.91 -12.88
CA LYS A 150 -5.37 22.23 -13.46
C LYS A 150 -4.64 22.08 -14.81
N LYS A 151 -5.16 22.76 -15.82
CA LYS A 151 -4.82 22.61 -17.24
C LYS A 151 -3.56 23.39 -17.65
N GLU A 152 -2.77 23.88 -16.70
CA GLU A 152 -1.67 24.82 -16.97
C GLU A 152 -0.56 24.14 -17.78
N ARG A 153 -0.66 24.24 -19.12
CA ARG A 153 0.36 23.97 -20.15
C ARG A 153 1.40 22.89 -19.83
N TRP A 154 0.98 21.73 -19.34
CA TRP A 154 1.88 20.64 -18.96
C TRP A 154 1.71 19.43 -19.89
N ASP A 155 2.82 18.74 -20.19
CA ASP A 155 2.78 17.49 -20.97
C ASP A 155 2.04 16.41 -20.18
N ARG A 156 0.87 16.00 -20.69
CA ARG A 156 -0.05 15.00 -20.08
C ARG A 156 0.62 13.76 -19.51
N THR A 157 1.76 13.37 -20.06
CA THR A 157 2.54 12.22 -19.61
C THR A 157 3.50 12.56 -18.47
N GLU A 158 4.16 13.72 -18.52
CA GLU A 158 5.18 14.16 -17.56
C GLU A 158 4.59 14.37 -16.16
N TYR A 159 3.53 15.15 -15.99
CA TYR A 159 2.91 15.30 -14.65
C TYR A 159 2.37 13.98 -14.12
N LEU A 160 1.86 13.06 -14.96
CA LEU A 160 1.41 11.76 -14.45
C LEU A 160 2.61 10.96 -13.95
N HIS A 161 3.73 11.04 -14.66
CA HIS A 161 4.99 10.46 -14.22
C HIS A 161 5.47 11.09 -12.89
N GLU A 162 5.31 12.40 -12.73
CA GLU A 162 5.75 13.13 -11.54
C GLU A 162 4.79 13.03 -10.35
N ASN A 163 3.48 12.91 -10.58
CA ASN A 163 2.45 13.09 -9.56
C ASN A 163 1.61 11.83 -9.31
N LEU A 164 1.47 10.91 -10.27
CA LEU A 164 0.71 9.69 -9.99
C LEU A 164 1.47 8.80 -9.00
N ARG A 165 0.75 8.22 -8.06
CA ARG A 165 1.29 7.33 -7.03
C ARG A 165 0.43 6.09 -6.91
N LEU A 166 1.06 4.98 -6.56
CA LEU A 166 0.42 3.69 -6.32
C LEU A 166 0.77 3.20 -4.92
N SER A 167 -0.23 2.89 -4.10
CA SER A 167 -0.02 2.12 -2.89
C SER A 167 -0.82 0.82 -2.93
N TRP A 168 -0.22 -0.25 -2.45
CA TRP A 168 -0.85 -1.57 -2.42
C TRP A 168 -0.41 -2.32 -1.16
N VAL A 169 -1.38 -2.64 -0.31
CA VAL A 169 -1.20 -3.51 0.85
C VAL A 169 -2.04 -4.78 0.73
N VAL A 170 -1.52 -5.86 1.29
CA VAL A 170 -2.20 -7.15 1.39
C VAL A 170 -2.35 -7.50 2.87
N ILE A 171 -3.55 -7.93 3.25
CA ILE A 171 -3.93 -8.22 4.63
C ILE A 171 -4.40 -9.67 4.74
N ASP A 172 -3.74 -10.44 5.61
CA ASP A 172 -4.21 -11.75 6.08
C ASP A 172 -5.18 -11.54 7.24
N THR A 173 -6.44 -11.84 6.97
CA THR A 173 -7.54 -11.66 7.92
C THR A 173 -7.60 -12.72 9.02
N ILE A 174 -6.85 -13.82 8.89
CA ILE A 174 -6.85 -14.92 9.86
C ILE A 174 -5.72 -14.77 10.85
N GLN A 175 -4.51 -14.51 10.34
CA GLN A 175 -3.35 -14.32 11.20
C GLN A 175 -3.20 -12.87 11.69
N ASN A 176 -4.07 -11.95 11.25
CA ASN A 176 -3.97 -10.52 11.54
C ASN A 176 -2.58 -9.99 11.19
N ARG A 177 -2.13 -10.30 9.96
CA ARG A 177 -0.84 -9.86 9.42
C ARG A 177 -1.05 -9.03 8.16
N ALA A 178 -0.11 -8.13 7.87
CA ALA A 178 -0.15 -7.33 6.66
C ALA A 178 1.20 -7.28 5.93
N ALA A 179 1.17 -6.75 4.70
CA ALA A 179 2.34 -6.53 3.89
C ALA A 179 2.12 -5.37 2.91
N GLY A 180 3.08 -4.45 2.83
CA GLY A 180 3.18 -3.48 1.75
C GLY A 180 3.86 -4.11 0.53
N LEU A 181 3.19 -4.01 -0.63
CA LEU A 181 3.76 -4.37 -1.93
C LEU A 181 4.24 -3.14 -2.68
N PHE A 182 3.44 -2.07 -2.66
CA PHE A 182 3.78 -0.76 -3.21
C PHE A 182 3.48 0.32 -2.17
N HIS A 183 4.38 1.30 -2.08
CA HIS A 183 4.26 2.42 -1.15
C HIS A 183 3.69 3.66 -1.85
N SER A 184 2.99 4.54 -1.14
CA SER A 184 2.42 5.76 -1.72
C SER A 184 3.44 6.76 -2.29
N SER A 185 4.74 6.52 -2.10
CA SER A 185 5.83 7.24 -2.78
C SER A 185 6.22 6.65 -4.14
N CYS A 186 5.75 5.45 -4.49
CA CYS A 186 6.08 4.77 -5.75
C CYS A 186 5.62 5.60 -6.95
N LYS A 187 6.58 6.07 -7.75
CA LYS A 187 6.35 6.75 -9.03
C LYS A 187 6.18 5.72 -10.16
N PRO A 188 5.47 6.09 -11.24
CA PRO A 188 5.50 5.33 -12.48
C PRO A 188 6.92 5.08 -12.98
N LEU A 189 7.13 3.93 -13.59
CA LEU A 189 8.34 3.63 -14.38
C LEU A 189 8.20 4.13 -15.82
N TRP A 190 6.98 4.17 -16.32
CA TRP A 190 6.69 4.68 -17.66
C TRP A 190 5.24 5.19 -17.73
N VAL A 191 5.04 6.17 -18.61
CA VAL A 191 3.73 6.72 -18.96
C VAL A 191 3.67 6.82 -20.48
N ASN A 192 2.61 6.29 -21.08
CA ASN A 192 2.43 6.29 -22.53
C ASN A 192 1.05 6.83 -22.91
N GLN A 193 1.03 7.90 -23.72
CA GLN A 193 -0.18 8.51 -24.26
C GLN A 193 -0.62 7.78 -25.53
N MET A 194 -1.85 7.25 -25.54
CA MET A 194 -2.54 6.77 -26.74
C MET A 194 -3.67 7.72 -27.13
N LEU A 195 -4.32 7.50 -28.28
CA LEU A 195 -5.40 8.36 -28.80
C LEU A 195 -6.48 8.73 -27.77
N THR A 196 -6.95 7.77 -26.95
CA THR A 196 -8.09 7.99 -26.03
C THR A 196 -7.80 7.62 -24.57
N LYS A 197 -6.59 7.17 -24.27
CA LYS A 197 -6.20 6.67 -22.95
C LYS A 197 -4.72 6.90 -22.71
N ILE A 198 -4.34 6.94 -21.44
CA ILE A 198 -2.95 6.92 -20.99
C ILE A 198 -2.74 5.60 -20.27
N GLU A 199 -1.64 4.94 -20.59
CA GLU A 199 -1.20 3.76 -19.86
C GLU A 199 -0.02 4.13 -18.97
N VAL A 200 -0.03 3.64 -17.75
CA VAL A 200 0.97 3.92 -16.72
C VAL A 200 1.42 2.62 -16.10
N GLY A 201 2.72 2.38 -16.04
CA GLY A 201 3.29 1.16 -15.48
C GLY A 201 4.09 1.39 -14.21
N TYR A 202 3.92 0.50 -13.25
CA TYR A 202 4.72 0.39 -12.04
C TYR A 202 5.32 -1.01 -11.98
N SER A 203 6.53 -1.15 -11.44
CA SER A 203 7.11 -2.45 -11.17
C SER A 203 8.02 -2.41 -9.96
N THR A 204 8.13 -3.56 -9.28
CA THR A 204 9.04 -3.77 -8.16
C THR A 204 9.54 -5.20 -8.16
N MET A 205 10.72 -5.42 -7.58
CA MET A 205 11.27 -6.75 -7.35
C MET A 205 10.88 -7.20 -5.94
N MET A 206 10.13 -8.30 -5.84
CA MET A 206 9.71 -8.88 -4.58
C MET A 206 9.85 -10.39 -4.65
N LEU A 207 10.44 -11.01 -3.63
CA LEU A 207 10.59 -12.48 -3.57
C LEU A 207 11.37 -13.03 -4.79
N GLY A 208 12.34 -12.27 -5.30
CA GLY A 208 13.09 -12.61 -6.51
C GLY A 208 12.27 -12.52 -7.81
N GLN A 209 11.07 -11.95 -7.76
CA GLN A 209 10.12 -11.90 -8.87
C GLN A 209 9.76 -10.46 -9.22
N LYS A 210 9.55 -10.19 -10.51
CA LYS A 210 9.09 -8.88 -10.99
C LYS A 210 7.58 -8.78 -10.93
N TRP A 211 7.09 -7.90 -10.06
CA TRP A 211 5.68 -7.56 -9.93
C TRP A 211 5.40 -6.32 -10.76
N GLN A 212 4.29 -6.31 -11.50
CA GLN A 212 3.93 -5.19 -12.36
C GLN A 212 2.46 -4.78 -12.16
N VAL A 213 2.23 -3.48 -12.15
CA VAL A 213 0.88 -2.89 -12.13
C VAL A 213 0.75 -1.95 -13.29
N ASN A 214 -0.26 -2.16 -14.12
CA ASN A 214 -0.59 -1.31 -15.25
C ASN A 214 -1.91 -0.61 -14.97
N VAL A 215 -1.86 0.72 -14.96
CA VAL A 215 -3.00 1.60 -14.76
C VAL A 215 -3.35 2.24 -16.10
N THR A 216 -4.63 2.19 -16.47
CA THR A 216 -5.16 2.93 -17.62
C THR A 216 -5.96 4.12 -17.11
N CYS A 217 -5.51 5.32 -17.44
CA CYS A 217 -6.16 6.58 -17.13
C CYS A 217 -6.87 7.16 -18.36
N ARG A 218 -7.87 8.01 -18.13
CA ARG A 218 -8.54 8.80 -19.18
C ARG A 218 -8.85 10.20 -18.70
N TRP A 219 -8.97 11.10 -19.67
CA TRP A 219 -9.42 12.47 -19.48
C TRP A 219 -10.89 12.62 -19.87
N LYS A 220 -11.63 13.45 -19.13
CA LYS A 220 -13.02 13.82 -19.43
C LYS A 220 -13.18 15.35 -19.46
N GLY A 221 -14.28 15.83 -20.05
CA GLY A 221 -14.70 17.23 -19.97
C GLY A 221 -13.71 18.20 -20.62
N GLY A 222 -13.28 17.92 -21.85
CA GLY A 222 -12.32 18.80 -22.55
C GLY A 222 -10.88 18.73 -22.06
N GLY A 223 -10.55 17.76 -21.20
CA GLY A 223 -9.18 17.50 -20.73
C GLY A 223 -8.90 17.88 -19.28
N ASP A 224 -9.91 18.30 -18.51
CA ASP A 224 -9.70 18.96 -17.22
C ASP A 224 -9.95 18.03 -16.02
N ARG A 225 -10.41 16.80 -16.28
CA ARG A 225 -10.68 15.80 -15.25
C ARG A 225 -10.02 14.48 -15.58
N LEU A 226 -9.17 14.01 -14.68
CA LEU A 226 -8.53 12.70 -14.76
C LEU A 226 -9.36 11.66 -14.01
N TYR A 227 -9.45 10.46 -14.56
CA TYR A 227 -9.99 9.31 -13.82
C TYR A 227 -9.27 8.02 -14.24
N VAL A 228 -9.27 7.04 -13.33
CA VAL A 228 -8.66 5.73 -13.55
C VAL A 228 -9.68 4.79 -14.18
N ARG A 229 -9.53 4.45 -15.45
CA ARG A 229 -10.49 3.57 -16.14
C ARG A 229 -10.28 2.11 -15.78
N ILE A 230 -9.04 1.64 -15.77
CA ILE A 230 -8.73 0.23 -15.58
C ILE A 230 -7.46 0.13 -14.75
N VAL A 231 -7.45 -0.76 -13.77
CA VAL A 231 -6.21 -1.23 -13.17
C VAL A 231 -6.02 -2.70 -13.51
N VAL A 232 -4.81 -3.11 -13.89
CA VAL A 232 -4.45 -4.49 -14.17
C VAL A 232 -3.20 -4.81 -13.39
N PHE A 233 -3.24 -5.87 -12.59
CA PHE A 233 -2.11 -6.32 -11.80
C PHE A 233 -1.56 -7.59 -12.43
N GLY A 234 -0.26 -7.81 -12.33
CA GLY A 234 0.35 -9.00 -12.89
C GLY A 234 1.73 -9.28 -12.32
N ILE A 235 2.12 -10.54 -12.46
CA ILE A 235 3.48 -10.98 -12.17
C ILE A 235 4.05 -11.39 -13.52
N GLU A 236 5.14 -10.79 -13.96
CA GLU A 236 5.64 -11.08 -15.32
C GLU A 236 5.99 -12.58 -15.43
N HIS A 237 5.64 -13.21 -16.56
CA HIS A 237 6.05 -14.57 -16.95
C HIS A 237 5.60 -15.79 -16.10
N MET A 238 4.62 -15.68 -15.19
CA MET A 238 4.24 -16.82 -14.33
C MET A 238 2.85 -17.40 -14.55
N THR A 239 2.68 -18.26 -15.55
CA THR A 239 1.39 -18.95 -15.80
C THR A 239 1.29 -20.31 -15.10
N GLY A 240 0.09 -20.71 -14.69
CA GLY A 240 -0.16 -22.07 -14.17
C GLY A 240 0.45 -22.29 -12.79
N GLU A 241 1.21 -23.38 -12.62
CA GLU A 241 1.78 -23.79 -11.33
C GLU A 241 2.73 -22.75 -10.73
N LEU A 242 3.44 -21.99 -11.58
CA LEU A 242 4.33 -20.91 -11.15
C LEU A 242 3.57 -19.77 -10.47
N GLY A 243 2.38 -19.43 -10.98
CA GLY A 243 1.54 -18.39 -10.37
C GLY A 243 0.99 -18.84 -9.01
N ARG A 244 0.59 -20.12 -8.88
CA ARG A 244 0.21 -20.71 -7.59
C ARG A 244 1.36 -20.63 -6.58
N GLN A 245 2.58 -20.96 -7.01
CA GLN A 245 3.76 -20.90 -6.15
C GLN A 245 4.11 -19.47 -5.74
N ALA A 246 4.02 -18.49 -6.65
CA ALA A 246 4.22 -17.07 -6.32
C ALA A 246 3.23 -16.58 -5.25
N GLY A 247 1.99 -17.06 -5.32
CA GLY A 247 0.98 -16.93 -4.28
C GLY A 247 1.38 -17.41 -2.91
N ILE A 248 1.79 -18.67 -2.85
CA ILE A 248 2.25 -19.34 -1.64
C ILE A 248 3.46 -18.58 -1.07
N ASN A 249 4.37 -18.14 -1.94
CA ASN A 249 5.53 -17.35 -1.54
C ASN A 249 5.13 -16.00 -0.95
N LEU A 250 4.17 -15.30 -1.56
CA LEU A 250 3.63 -14.04 -1.03
C LEU A 250 3.02 -14.24 0.36
N VAL A 251 2.27 -15.32 0.54
CA VAL A 251 1.60 -15.68 1.79
C VAL A 251 2.61 -15.99 2.89
N ASN A 252 3.62 -16.80 2.56
CA ASN A 252 4.71 -17.09 3.47
C ASN A 252 5.48 -15.81 3.83
N ALA A 253 5.67 -14.89 2.89
CA ALA A 253 6.34 -13.62 3.14
C ALA A 253 5.51 -12.65 3.99
N ILE A 254 4.18 -12.64 3.84
CA ILE A 254 3.29 -11.89 4.73
C ILE A 254 3.48 -12.37 6.17
N GLN A 255 3.51 -13.69 6.38
CA GLN A 255 3.61 -14.30 7.71
C GLN A 255 5.02 -14.24 8.32
N ASN A 256 6.05 -14.50 7.51
CA ASN A 256 7.41 -14.80 7.99
C ASN A 256 8.51 -13.96 7.32
N GLY A 257 8.18 -13.11 6.34
CA GLY A 257 9.17 -12.37 5.57
C GLY A 257 9.84 -11.26 6.38
N GLU A 258 11.11 -10.99 6.09
CA GLU A 258 11.82 -9.85 6.66
C GLU A 258 11.40 -8.54 5.99
N ARG A 259 11.39 -7.44 6.75
CA ARG A 259 11.09 -6.09 6.27
C ARG A 259 12.41 -5.30 6.27
N ILE A 260 12.82 -4.78 5.11
CA ILE A 260 14.09 -4.04 4.94
C ILE A 260 13.77 -2.64 4.42
N ILE A 261 14.31 -1.61 5.07
CA ILE A 261 14.20 -0.21 4.63
C ILE A 261 15.24 0.01 3.54
N PHE A 262 14.84 0.54 2.37
CA PHE A 262 15.77 1.06 1.37
C PHE A 262 15.93 2.56 1.60
N ASP A 263 17.17 3.00 1.68
CA ASP A 263 17.57 4.40 1.57
C ASP A 263 17.44 4.90 0.13
#